data_AF-A0A3D1LAS6-F1
#
_entry.id   AF-A0A3D1LAS6-F1
#
_cell.length_a   1.000
_cell.length_b   1.000
_cell.length_c   1.000
_cell.angle_alpha   90.00
_cell.angle_beta   90.00
_cell.angle_gamma   90.00
#
_symmetry.space_group_name_H-M   'P 1'
#
loop_
_entity.id
_entity.type
_entity.pdbx_description
1 polymer ?
#
loop_
_entity_poly.entity_id
_entity_poly.type
_entity_poly.pdbx_seq_one_letter_code
_entity_poly.pdbx_strand_id
1 'polypeptide(L)'
;QNDGLTPDAATCHSRQKVWWIDRLGHEWQQEIYSRTALCRGCPFCAGRKVLAGFNDLASTHPALSAQWDREKNFDLTPQMVMAGNSRKVWWHCEKGHSWQATISSRASGCGCPVCANRKILPGFNDFATTHPALAAEWHPTKNGDLTPQKISYGYDKKVWWLCTNGHEWQAAPKTRVRMGAGCPICANDVVQAGYNDLATLFPAVAAEWHPTKNGNLTPSQVVSGSHQTVWWRCSLGHEWRAEIVDRTRGTNGCPYCGNKKVLAGFNDLASIEPEIAAEWHPTLNGALTPEMVTAGSNRKVW
;
A
#
# COMPACT_ATOMS: atom_id res chain seq x y z
N GLN A 1 -29.31 34.64 51.45
CA GLN A 1 -28.02 34.15 50.92
C GLN A 1 -26.89 35.19 50.98
N ASN A 2 -27.16 36.50 50.98
CA ASN A 2 -26.13 37.55 51.05
C ASN A 2 -26.12 38.32 52.38
N ASP A 3 -26.59 37.71 53.47
CA ASP A 3 -26.51 38.24 54.85
C ASP A 3 -26.92 39.72 55.02
N GLY A 4 -27.99 40.13 54.33
CA GLY A 4 -28.54 41.49 54.44
C GLY A 4 -27.86 42.55 53.58
N LEU A 5 -26.82 42.20 52.81
CA LEU A 5 -26.18 43.13 51.88
C LEU A 5 -27.13 43.49 50.71
N THR A 6 -27.47 44.76 50.60
CA THR A 6 -28.26 45.32 49.49
C THR A 6 -27.36 45.85 48.38
N PRO A 7 -27.84 45.94 47.12
CA PRO A 7 -27.05 46.49 46.01
C PRO A 7 -26.49 47.90 46.28
N ASP A 8 -27.25 48.75 46.97
CA ASP A 8 -26.85 50.13 47.28
C ASP A 8 -25.75 50.22 48.36
N ALA A 9 -25.52 49.13 49.10
CA ALA A 9 -24.52 49.06 50.18
C ALA A 9 -23.13 48.60 49.70
N ALA A 10 -22.95 48.33 48.40
CA ALA A 10 -21.70 47.79 47.87
C ALA A 10 -21.18 48.56 46.64
N THR A 11 -19.86 48.77 46.58
CA THR A 11 -19.21 49.41 45.42
C THR A 11 -18.78 48.38 44.39
N CYS A 12 -18.65 48.80 43.12
CA CYS A 12 -18.18 47.94 42.03
C CYS A 12 -16.73 47.41 42.25
N HIS A 13 -15.94 48.01 43.14
CA HIS A 13 -14.59 47.54 43.44
C HIS A 13 -14.50 46.60 44.65
N SER A 14 -15.63 46.23 45.26
CA SER A 14 -15.66 45.38 46.45
C SER A 14 -15.19 43.95 46.16
N ARG A 15 -14.33 43.41 47.03
CA ARG A 15 -13.90 41.99 47.02
C ARG A 15 -14.83 41.08 47.82
N GLN A 16 -15.96 41.58 48.33
CA GLN A 16 -16.94 40.75 49.03
C GLN A 16 -17.59 39.76 48.06
N LYS A 17 -17.68 38.51 48.49
CA LYS A 17 -18.35 37.44 47.74
C LYS A 17 -19.84 37.48 48.01
N VAL A 18 -20.62 37.53 46.94
CA VAL A 18 -22.09 37.47 46.99
C VAL A 18 -22.59 36.41 46.02
N TRP A 19 -23.81 35.96 46.21
CA TRP A 19 -24.53 35.08 45.31
C TRP A 19 -25.08 35.86 44.12
N TRP A 20 -24.85 35.30 42.93
CA TRP A 20 -25.31 35.79 41.64
C TRP A 20 -26.20 34.74 41.00
N ILE A 21 -27.20 35.20 40.25
CA ILE A 21 -28.02 34.36 39.38
C ILE A 21 -27.97 34.93 37.96
N ASP A 22 -27.84 34.07 36.94
CA ASP A 22 -27.91 34.48 35.54
C ASP A 22 -29.32 34.30 34.96
N ARG A 23 -29.50 34.64 33.69
CA ARG A 23 -30.79 34.52 33.01
C ARG A 23 -31.26 33.07 32.81
N LEU A 24 -30.36 32.10 32.96
CA LEU A 24 -30.67 30.68 32.87
C LEU A 24 -30.97 30.08 34.26
N GLY A 25 -30.94 30.90 35.32
CA GLY A 25 -31.19 30.46 36.69
C GLY A 25 -29.97 29.83 37.37
N HIS A 26 -28.77 29.94 36.78
CA HIS A 26 -27.58 29.39 37.42
C HIS A 26 -27.15 30.26 38.60
N GLU A 27 -27.08 29.68 39.79
CA GLU A 27 -26.62 30.36 41.00
C GLU A 27 -25.13 30.09 41.27
N TRP A 28 -24.35 31.14 41.52
CA TRP A 28 -22.95 31.00 41.93
C TRP A 28 -22.48 32.10 42.87
N GLN A 29 -21.49 31.78 43.70
CA GLN A 29 -20.84 32.76 44.56
C GLN A 29 -19.56 33.32 43.91
N GLN A 30 -19.43 34.65 43.86
CA GLN A 30 -18.25 35.34 43.34
C GLN A 30 -18.15 36.79 43.88
N GLU A 31 -16.95 37.37 43.83
CA GLU A 31 -16.68 38.76 44.22
C GLU A 31 -17.37 39.79 43.29
N ILE A 32 -17.83 40.91 43.87
CA ILE A 32 -18.44 42.03 43.13
C ILE A 32 -17.45 42.63 42.11
N TYR A 33 -16.19 42.82 42.51
CA TYR A 33 -15.09 43.27 41.64
C TYR A 33 -14.89 42.35 40.44
N SER A 34 -14.95 41.03 40.64
CA SER A 34 -14.81 40.05 39.55
C SER A 34 -15.94 40.16 38.52
N ARG A 35 -17.15 40.52 38.93
CA ARG A 35 -18.31 40.65 38.04
C ARG A 35 -18.33 41.96 37.27
N THR A 36 -17.93 43.05 37.92
CA THR A 36 -18.09 44.41 37.39
C THR A 36 -16.80 44.89 36.72
N ALA A 37 -15.69 44.98 37.44
CA ALA A 37 -14.42 45.46 36.91
C ALA A 37 -13.70 44.45 36.00
N LEU A 38 -13.81 43.14 36.30
CA LEU A 38 -13.22 42.08 35.46
C LEU A 38 -14.21 41.46 34.46
N CYS A 39 -15.47 41.92 34.46
CA CYS A 39 -16.53 41.44 33.57
C CYS A 39 -16.69 39.90 33.52
N ARG A 40 -16.37 39.17 34.60
CA ARG A 40 -16.44 37.70 34.61
C ARG A 40 -17.88 37.25 34.73
N GLY A 41 -18.41 36.63 33.67
CA GLY A 41 -19.74 36.04 33.61
C GLY A 41 -19.99 34.85 34.57
N CYS A 42 -21.18 34.26 34.46
CA CYS A 42 -21.49 32.95 35.05
C CYS A 42 -20.37 31.94 34.73
N PRO A 43 -19.76 31.30 35.75
CA PRO A 43 -18.63 30.40 35.55
C PRO A 43 -19.04 29.09 34.85
N PHE A 44 -20.31 28.69 34.91
CA PHE A 44 -20.83 27.51 34.22
C PHE A 44 -21.01 27.79 32.72
N CYS A 45 -21.68 28.90 32.37
CA CYS A 45 -21.83 29.35 30.98
C CYS A 45 -20.47 29.57 30.28
N ALA A 46 -19.47 30.06 31.03
CA ALA A 46 -18.13 30.25 30.51
C ALA A 46 -17.24 28.98 30.53
N GLY A 47 -17.77 27.82 30.94
CA GLY A 47 -17.02 26.56 30.97
C GLY A 47 -15.84 26.54 31.96
N ARG A 48 -15.88 27.36 33.02
CA ARG A 48 -14.84 27.41 34.07
C ARG A 48 -15.16 26.51 35.26
N LYS A 49 -16.44 26.23 35.50
CA LYS A 49 -16.91 25.29 36.52
C LYS A 49 -17.91 24.31 35.89
N VAL A 50 -17.92 23.08 36.37
CA VAL A 50 -18.87 22.05 35.95
C VAL A 50 -20.20 22.25 36.69
N LEU A 51 -21.30 22.15 35.97
CA LEU A 51 -22.67 22.09 36.46
C LEU A 51 -23.34 20.87 35.81
N ALA A 52 -23.66 19.88 36.64
CA ALA A 52 -24.32 18.65 36.20
C ALA A 52 -25.71 18.98 35.63
N GLY A 53 -26.07 18.36 34.51
CA GLY A 53 -27.28 18.63 33.75
C GLY A 53 -27.16 19.77 32.74
N PHE A 54 -26.01 20.46 32.68
CA PHE A 54 -25.82 21.63 31.80
C PHE A 54 -24.56 21.51 30.93
N ASN A 55 -23.38 21.67 31.53
CA ASN A 55 -22.11 21.73 30.78
C ASN A 55 -21.17 20.54 31.07
N ASP A 56 -21.63 19.57 31.85
CA ASP A 56 -20.89 18.34 32.11
C ASP A 56 -20.85 17.41 30.87
N LEU A 57 -19.93 16.44 30.91
CA LEU A 57 -19.69 15.53 29.78
C LEU A 57 -20.88 14.59 29.53
N ALA A 58 -21.60 14.16 30.56
CA ALA A 58 -22.77 13.29 30.38
C ALA A 58 -23.90 14.02 29.66
N SER A 59 -24.15 15.28 30.02
CA SER A 59 -25.21 16.08 29.41
C SER A 59 -24.86 16.52 27.98
N THR A 60 -23.61 16.94 27.75
CA THR A 60 -23.21 17.50 26.45
C THR A 60 -22.75 16.43 25.44
N HIS A 61 -22.22 15.30 25.91
CA HIS A 61 -21.66 14.24 25.07
C HIS A 61 -22.09 12.84 25.57
N PRO A 62 -23.38 12.48 25.48
CA PRO A 62 -23.89 11.21 26.02
C PRO A 62 -23.24 9.98 25.37
N ALA A 63 -23.00 9.99 24.06
CA ALA A 63 -22.33 8.89 23.35
C ALA A 63 -20.87 8.70 23.79
N LEU A 64 -20.20 9.77 24.23
CA LEU A 64 -18.83 9.67 24.76
C LEU A 64 -18.87 9.16 26.21
N SER A 65 -19.86 9.60 26.99
CA SER A 65 -20.06 9.12 28.36
C SER A 65 -20.41 7.64 28.44
N ALA A 66 -21.07 7.10 27.40
CA ALA A 66 -21.29 5.65 27.25
C ALA A 66 -19.99 4.83 27.09
N GLN A 67 -18.89 5.48 26.70
CA GLN A 67 -17.57 4.87 26.55
C GLN A 67 -16.69 5.04 27.80
N TRP A 68 -17.24 5.59 28.89
CA TRP A 68 -16.51 5.84 30.13
C TRP A 68 -16.29 4.55 30.92
N ASP A 69 -15.04 4.22 31.21
CA ASP A 69 -14.69 3.03 31.99
C ASP A 69 -14.87 3.31 33.49
N ARG A 70 -16.05 2.97 34.03
CA ARG A 70 -16.42 3.28 35.43
C ARG A 70 -15.52 2.58 36.44
N GLU A 71 -15.17 1.32 36.19
CA GLU A 71 -14.35 0.52 37.09
C GLU A 71 -12.93 1.09 37.21
N LYS A 72 -12.34 1.55 36.10
CA LYS A 72 -10.97 2.09 36.11
C LYS A 72 -10.86 3.57 36.43
N ASN A 73 -11.97 4.32 36.38
CA ASN A 73 -12.00 5.73 36.75
C ASN A 73 -12.47 5.98 38.19
N PHE A 74 -12.82 4.92 38.93
CA PHE A 74 -13.25 4.98 40.32
C PHE A 74 -14.37 6.02 40.52
N ASP A 75 -14.21 6.96 41.44
CA ASP A 75 -15.22 7.98 41.78
C ASP A 75 -15.38 9.08 40.72
N LEU A 76 -14.51 9.15 39.72
CA LEU A 76 -14.61 10.17 38.67
C LEU A 76 -15.70 9.80 37.67
N THR A 77 -16.78 10.59 37.66
CA THR A 77 -17.91 10.41 36.75
C THR A 77 -17.92 11.45 35.63
N PRO A 78 -18.59 11.15 34.49
CA PRO A 78 -18.79 12.14 33.43
C PRO A 78 -19.49 13.43 33.88
N GLN A 79 -20.31 13.39 34.94
CA GLN A 79 -21.01 14.54 35.51
C GLN A 79 -20.06 15.52 36.24
N MET A 80 -18.82 15.11 36.54
CA MET A 80 -17.82 15.91 37.26
C MET A 80 -16.84 16.63 36.33
N VAL A 81 -16.92 16.41 35.02
CA VAL A 81 -15.94 16.91 34.04
C VAL A 81 -16.61 17.55 32.83
N MET A 82 -15.90 18.46 32.16
CA MET A 82 -16.33 19.08 30.91
C MET A 82 -15.58 18.48 29.72
N ALA A 83 -16.17 18.56 28.53
CA ALA A 83 -15.59 18.06 27.27
C ALA A 83 -14.19 18.64 26.97
N GLY A 84 -13.91 19.90 27.34
CA GLY A 84 -12.61 20.53 27.13
C GLY A 84 -11.50 20.12 28.12
N ASN A 85 -11.78 19.25 29.09
CA ASN A 85 -10.82 18.89 30.14
C ASN A 85 -9.64 18.06 29.58
N SER A 86 -8.40 18.40 29.96
CA SER A 86 -7.19 17.70 29.51
C SER A 86 -6.83 16.45 30.34
N ARG A 87 -7.61 16.11 31.37
CA ARG A 87 -7.39 14.94 32.22
C ARG A 87 -7.46 13.66 31.39
N LYS A 88 -6.46 12.79 31.55
CA LYS A 88 -6.42 11.44 30.99
C LYS A 88 -7.24 10.51 31.87
N VAL A 89 -8.20 9.83 31.26
CA VAL A 89 -9.12 8.88 31.91
C VAL A 89 -9.20 7.61 31.07
N TRP A 90 -9.70 6.54 31.67
CA TRP A 90 -9.93 5.27 30.99
C TRP A 90 -11.23 5.30 30.21
N TRP A 91 -11.18 4.72 29.02
CA TRP A 91 -12.30 4.55 28.12
C TRP A 91 -12.38 3.11 27.67
N HIS A 92 -13.56 2.67 27.29
CA HIS A 92 -13.77 1.43 26.56
C HIS A 92 -14.62 1.66 25.31
N CYS A 93 -14.53 0.75 24.34
CA CYS A 93 -15.40 0.75 23.17
C CYS A 93 -16.30 -0.48 23.18
N GLU A 94 -17.28 -0.51 22.28
CA GLU A 94 -18.23 -1.62 22.12
C GLU A 94 -17.54 -2.96 21.80
N LYS A 95 -16.33 -2.92 21.21
CA LYS A 95 -15.52 -4.11 20.95
C LYS A 95 -14.69 -4.58 22.16
N GLY A 96 -14.89 -3.97 23.33
CA GLY A 96 -14.23 -4.35 24.58
C GLY A 96 -12.80 -3.84 24.77
N HIS A 97 -12.26 -3.03 23.85
CA HIS A 97 -10.92 -2.46 24.03
C HIS A 97 -10.95 -1.37 25.09
N SER A 98 -10.03 -1.43 26.06
CA SER A 98 -9.85 -0.39 27.08
C SER A 98 -8.56 0.39 26.84
N TRP A 99 -8.63 1.72 26.92
CA TRP A 99 -7.47 2.60 26.71
C TRP A 99 -7.57 3.92 27.47
N GLN A 100 -6.42 4.57 27.68
CA GLN A 100 -6.37 5.91 28.27
C GLN A 100 -6.27 6.99 27.20
N ALA A 101 -7.08 8.06 27.34
CA ALA A 101 -7.02 9.25 26.50
C ALA A 101 -7.52 10.47 27.28
N THR A 102 -7.15 11.68 26.85
CA THR A 102 -7.69 12.91 27.43
C THR A 102 -9.14 13.12 27.02
N ILE A 103 -9.96 13.69 27.90
CA ILE A 103 -11.38 13.98 27.62
C ILE A 103 -11.49 14.92 26.41
N SER A 104 -10.67 15.96 26.34
CA SER A 104 -10.61 16.88 25.21
C SER A 104 -10.32 16.20 23.88
N SER A 105 -9.35 15.29 23.82
CA SER A 105 -9.04 14.56 22.58
C SER A 105 -10.21 13.69 22.14
N ARG A 106 -10.90 13.04 23.09
CA ARG A 106 -12.08 12.24 22.79
C ARG A 106 -13.25 13.08 22.29
N ALA A 107 -13.49 14.24 22.92
CA ALA A 107 -14.51 15.19 22.52
C ALA A 107 -14.25 15.76 21.11
N SER A 108 -12.98 15.94 20.73
CA SER A 108 -12.58 16.28 19.35
C SER A 108 -12.72 15.14 18.33
N GLY A 109 -13.22 13.96 18.73
CA GLY A 109 -13.50 12.84 17.83
C GLY A 109 -12.44 11.74 17.78
N CYS A 110 -11.36 11.80 18.57
CA CYS A 110 -10.39 10.69 18.60
C CYS A 110 -11.02 9.45 19.22
N GLY A 111 -11.18 8.38 18.43
CA GLY A 111 -11.73 7.10 18.88
C GLY A 111 -10.69 6.10 19.42
N CYS A 112 -11.15 4.85 19.57
CA CYS A 112 -10.34 3.72 20.02
C CYS A 112 -9.09 3.51 19.14
N PRO A 113 -7.86 3.48 19.72
CA PRO A 113 -6.63 3.33 18.94
C PRO A 113 -6.48 1.94 18.31
N VAL A 114 -7.11 0.90 18.89
CA VAL A 114 -7.13 -0.45 18.32
C VAL A 114 -8.07 -0.50 17.12
N CYS A 115 -9.32 -0.04 17.26
CA CYS A 115 -10.26 -0.01 16.14
C CYS A 115 -9.76 0.84 14.96
N ALA A 116 -8.98 1.89 15.23
CA ALA A 116 -8.38 2.76 14.22
C ALA A 116 -7.00 2.28 13.71
N ASN A 117 -6.54 1.06 14.07
CA ASN A 117 -5.24 0.50 13.69
C ASN A 117 -4.00 1.35 14.05
N ARG A 118 -4.13 2.25 15.03
CA ARG A 118 -3.02 3.05 15.57
C ARG A 118 -2.25 2.31 16.68
N LYS A 119 -2.90 1.34 17.32
CA LYS A 119 -2.28 0.41 18.27
C LYS A 119 -2.64 -1.01 17.86
N ILE A 120 -1.63 -1.89 17.81
CA ILE A 120 -1.83 -3.31 17.51
C ILE A 120 -2.22 -4.05 18.79
N LEU A 121 -3.28 -4.85 18.68
CA LEU A 121 -3.74 -5.81 19.66
C LEU A 121 -3.70 -7.20 19.00
N PRO A 122 -2.75 -8.07 19.41
CA PRO A 122 -2.70 -9.45 18.94
C PRO A 122 -4.04 -10.18 19.17
N GLY A 123 -4.47 -10.96 18.18
CA GLY A 123 -5.75 -11.65 18.18
C GLY A 123 -6.93 -10.79 17.72
N PHE A 124 -6.70 -9.53 17.34
CA PHE A 124 -7.77 -8.63 16.89
C PHE A 124 -7.44 -7.92 15.57
N ASN A 125 -6.44 -7.04 15.54
CA ASN A 125 -6.12 -6.21 14.37
C ASN A 125 -4.67 -6.37 13.88
N ASP A 126 -3.96 -7.36 14.40
CA ASP A 126 -2.66 -7.73 13.88
C ASP A 126 -2.76 -8.44 12.51
N PHE A 127 -1.64 -8.48 11.80
CA PHE A 127 -1.58 -9.04 10.45
C PHE A 127 -1.81 -10.55 10.42
N ALA A 128 -1.33 -11.30 11.42
CA ALA A 128 -1.57 -12.75 11.49
C ALA A 128 -3.06 -13.06 11.67
N THR A 129 -3.74 -12.33 12.54
CA THR A 129 -5.18 -12.54 12.76
C THR A 129 -6.02 -12.14 11.55
N THR A 130 -5.71 -10.99 10.94
CA THR A 130 -6.53 -10.44 9.85
C THR A 130 -6.23 -11.06 8.48
N HIS A 131 -5.00 -11.55 8.26
CA HIS A 131 -4.54 -12.09 6.97
C HIS A 131 -3.71 -13.37 7.15
N PRO A 132 -4.30 -14.46 7.68
CA PRO A 132 -3.57 -15.68 8.04
C PRO A 132 -2.85 -16.34 6.85
N ALA A 133 -3.47 -16.34 5.66
CA ALA A 133 -2.85 -16.89 4.46
C ALA A 133 -1.56 -16.16 4.05
N LEU A 134 -1.55 -14.81 4.15
CA LEU A 134 -0.35 -14.04 3.88
C LEU A 134 0.66 -14.18 5.00
N ALA A 135 0.22 -14.20 6.26
CA ALA A 135 1.11 -14.41 7.39
C ALA A 135 1.84 -15.76 7.34
N ALA A 136 1.25 -16.78 6.69
CA ALA A 136 1.92 -18.05 6.42
C ALA A 136 3.10 -17.93 5.43
N GLU A 137 3.10 -16.91 4.56
CA GLU A 137 4.24 -16.58 3.68
C GLU A 137 5.30 -15.71 4.39
N TRP A 138 5.16 -15.41 5.68
CA TRP A 138 6.15 -14.60 6.40
C TRP A 138 7.48 -15.34 6.50
N HIS A 139 8.57 -14.67 6.11
CA HIS A 139 9.87 -15.33 6.17
C HIS A 139 10.26 -15.67 7.63
N PRO A 140 10.69 -16.92 7.93
CA PRO A 140 10.88 -17.38 9.32
C PRO A 140 12.04 -16.69 10.06
N THR A 141 13.11 -16.29 9.36
CA THR A 141 14.33 -15.78 10.01
C THR A 141 14.80 -14.38 9.57
N LYS A 142 14.35 -13.86 8.42
CA LYS A 142 14.89 -12.61 7.84
C LYS A 142 14.24 -11.31 8.31
N ASN A 143 13.20 -11.39 9.15
CA ASN A 143 12.48 -10.21 9.66
C ASN A 143 12.90 -9.80 11.08
N GLY A 144 13.93 -10.44 11.65
CA GLY A 144 14.39 -10.17 13.01
C GLY A 144 13.24 -10.31 14.02
N ASP A 145 13.09 -9.32 14.90
CA ASP A 145 12.03 -9.31 15.92
C ASP A 145 10.64 -8.93 15.38
N LEU A 146 10.53 -8.54 14.11
CA LEU A 146 9.26 -8.15 13.51
C LEU A 146 8.46 -9.42 13.17
N THR A 147 7.29 -9.53 13.79
CA THR A 147 6.37 -10.64 13.55
C THR A 147 5.04 -10.13 12.98
N PRO A 148 4.27 -10.99 12.29
CA PRO A 148 2.91 -10.66 11.85
C PRO A 148 2.00 -10.13 12.98
N GLN A 149 2.21 -10.55 14.22
CA GLN A 149 1.42 -10.13 15.38
C GLN A 149 1.75 -8.71 15.87
N LYS A 150 2.85 -8.11 15.41
CA LYS A 150 3.31 -6.77 15.83
C LYS A 150 2.91 -5.65 14.85
N ILE A 151 2.30 -5.99 13.72
CA ILE A 151 1.95 -5.04 12.67
C ILE A 151 0.50 -5.20 12.23
N SER A 152 -0.08 -4.16 11.61
CA SER A 152 -1.36 -4.27 10.91
C SER A 152 -1.14 -4.52 9.42
N TYR A 153 -2.22 -4.84 8.70
CA TYR A 153 -2.21 -4.90 7.24
C TYR A 153 -1.82 -3.57 6.56
N GLY A 154 -1.87 -2.45 7.28
CA GLY A 154 -1.46 -1.14 6.77
C GLY A 154 0.04 -0.89 6.80
N TYR A 155 0.85 -1.82 7.33
CA TYR A 155 2.30 -1.68 7.43
C TYR A 155 2.93 -1.54 6.03
N ASP A 156 3.69 -0.47 5.85
CA ASP A 156 4.17 0.01 4.55
C ASP A 156 5.66 -0.22 4.32
N LYS A 157 6.41 -0.64 5.34
CA LYS A 157 7.81 -1.02 5.17
C LYS A 157 7.91 -2.42 4.59
N LYS A 158 8.91 -2.63 3.75
CA LYS A 158 9.22 -3.94 3.15
C LYS A 158 9.64 -4.93 4.24
N VAL A 159 9.13 -6.15 4.11
CA VAL A 159 9.51 -7.32 4.92
C VAL A 159 9.82 -8.47 3.98
N TRP A 160 10.57 -9.44 4.46
CA TRP A 160 10.88 -10.66 3.73
C TRP A 160 9.70 -11.64 3.77
N TRP A 161 9.42 -12.23 2.62
CA TRP A 161 8.42 -13.27 2.41
C TRP A 161 9.10 -14.53 1.88
N LEU A 162 8.45 -15.67 2.08
CA LEU A 162 8.83 -16.99 1.59
C LEU A 162 7.57 -17.68 1.06
N CYS A 163 7.51 -17.99 -0.23
CA CYS A 163 6.39 -18.75 -0.78
C CYS A 163 6.62 -20.25 -0.66
N THR A 164 5.58 -21.03 -0.95
CA THR A 164 5.62 -22.50 -0.92
C THR A 164 6.63 -23.13 -1.89
N ASN A 165 7.01 -22.42 -2.95
CA ASN A 165 8.05 -22.86 -3.89
C ASN A 165 9.48 -22.54 -3.40
N GLY A 166 9.63 -22.00 -2.18
CA GLY A 166 10.93 -21.67 -1.61
C GLY A 166 11.53 -20.34 -2.08
N HIS A 167 10.78 -19.54 -2.84
CA HIS A 167 11.26 -18.23 -3.29
C HIS A 167 11.14 -17.20 -2.18
N GLU A 168 12.16 -16.36 -2.07
CA GLU A 168 12.23 -15.29 -1.10
C GLU A 168 12.20 -13.93 -1.79
N TRP A 169 11.40 -13.00 -1.28
CA TRP A 169 11.37 -11.64 -1.83
C TRP A 169 10.96 -10.63 -0.77
N GLN A 170 11.16 -9.34 -1.07
CA GLN A 170 10.74 -8.24 -0.21
C GLN A 170 9.53 -7.51 -0.77
N ALA A 171 8.50 -7.34 0.05
CA ALA A 171 7.34 -6.52 -0.26
C ALA A 171 6.73 -5.93 1.02
N ALA A 172 6.00 -4.83 0.90
CA ALA A 172 5.23 -4.28 2.02
C ALA A 172 3.92 -5.06 2.20
N PRO A 173 3.53 -5.44 3.44
CA PRO A 173 2.23 -6.06 3.72
C PRO A 173 1.05 -5.27 3.14
N LYS A 174 1.07 -3.93 3.23
CA LYS A 174 0.07 -3.05 2.62
C LYS A 174 -0.11 -3.26 1.12
N THR A 175 0.97 -3.47 0.38
CA THR A 175 0.92 -3.68 -1.08
C THR A 175 0.40 -5.08 -1.40
N ARG A 176 0.88 -6.10 -0.68
CA ARG A 176 0.40 -7.49 -0.78
C ARG A 176 -1.13 -7.57 -0.62
N VAL A 177 -1.67 -6.89 0.39
CA VAL A 177 -3.11 -6.89 0.69
C VAL A 177 -3.91 -6.10 -0.33
N ARG A 178 -3.47 -4.89 -0.72
CA ARG A 178 -4.26 -4.02 -1.61
C ARG A 178 -4.24 -4.44 -3.08
N MET A 179 -3.14 -5.00 -3.55
CA MET A 179 -2.94 -5.30 -4.97
C MET A 179 -2.99 -6.80 -5.28
N GLY A 180 -3.08 -7.66 -4.26
CA GLY A 180 -2.97 -9.11 -4.43
C GLY A 180 -1.63 -9.55 -5.01
N ALA A 181 -0.58 -8.73 -4.85
CA ALA A 181 0.73 -8.99 -5.43
C ALA A 181 1.32 -10.30 -4.86
N GLY A 182 1.57 -11.31 -5.70
CA GLY A 182 2.07 -12.61 -5.28
C GLY A 182 3.60 -12.68 -5.11
N CYS A 183 4.15 -13.89 -5.21
CA CYS A 183 5.58 -14.08 -5.38
C CYS A 183 5.99 -13.66 -6.80
N PRO A 184 6.88 -12.66 -6.98
CA PRO A 184 7.23 -12.14 -8.30
C PRO A 184 8.03 -13.15 -9.14
N ILE A 185 8.70 -14.11 -8.51
CA ILE A 185 9.44 -15.18 -9.20
C ILE A 185 8.45 -16.19 -9.79
N CYS A 186 7.45 -16.63 -9.01
CA CYS A 186 6.39 -17.51 -9.51
C CYS A 186 5.57 -16.86 -10.63
N ALA A 187 5.40 -15.54 -10.59
CA ALA A 187 4.69 -14.78 -11.61
C ALA A 187 5.52 -14.48 -12.87
N ASN A 188 6.80 -14.86 -12.92
CA ASN A 188 7.77 -14.50 -13.98
C ASN A 188 8.03 -13.00 -14.14
N ASP A 189 7.78 -12.20 -13.10
CA ASP A 189 8.13 -10.77 -13.08
C ASP A 189 9.60 -10.55 -12.72
N VAL A 190 10.20 -11.48 -11.97
CA VAL A 190 11.60 -11.45 -11.54
C VAL A 190 12.28 -12.76 -11.91
N VAL A 191 13.47 -12.66 -12.50
CA VAL A 191 14.29 -13.82 -12.85
C VAL A 191 14.91 -14.47 -11.61
N GLN A 192 14.88 -15.80 -11.56
CA GLN A 192 15.58 -16.64 -10.61
C GLN A 192 16.29 -17.74 -11.41
N ALA A 193 17.61 -17.72 -11.40
CA ALA A 193 18.44 -18.73 -12.04
C ALA A 193 18.15 -20.12 -11.44
N GLY A 194 18.01 -21.13 -12.31
CA GLY A 194 17.63 -22.50 -11.94
C GLY A 194 16.12 -22.72 -11.81
N TYR A 195 15.28 -21.71 -12.08
CA TYR A 195 13.83 -21.83 -11.96
C TYR A 195 13.09 -21.32 -13.21
N ASN A 196 13.07 -20.01 -13.43
CA ASN A 196 12.28 -19.39 -14.51
C ASN A 196 13.11 -18.70 -15.59
N ASP A 197 14.44 -18.80 -15.49
CA ASP A 197 15.35 -18.24 -16.45
C ASP A 197 15.33 -19.02 -17.78
N LEU A 198 15.76 -18.36 -18.85
CA LEU A 198 15.76 -18.93 -20.20
C LEU A 198 16.69 -20.15 -20.33
N ALA A 199 17.86 -20.15 -19.67
CA ALA A 199 18.79 -21.28 -19.75
C ALA A 199 18.20 -22.55 -19.13
N THR A 200 17.51 -22.42 -17.99
CA THR A 200 16.90 -23.54 -17.29
C THR A 200 15.70 -24.10 -18.04
N LEU A 201 14.76 -23.24 -18.46
CA LEU A 201 13.49 -23.70 -19.05
C LEU A 201 13.60 -24.04 -20.55
N PHE A 202 14.50 -23.38 -21.28
CA PHE A 202 14.63 -23.55 -22.73
C PHE A 202 16.11 -23.65 -23.17
N PRO A 203 16.82 -24.72 -22.78
CA PRO A 203 18.26 -24.86 -23.04
C PRO A 203 18.61 -24.83 -24.54
N ALA A 204 17.76 -25.39 -25.40
CA ALA A 204 17.95 -25.35 -26.85
C ALA A 204 17.85 -23.91 -27.41
N VAL A 205 16.92 -23.11 -26.89
CA VAL A 205 16.79 -21.70 -27.27
C VAL A 205 17.97 -20.91 -26.73
N ALA A 206 18.36 -21.13 -25.47
CA ALA A 206 19.51 -20.48 -24.86
C ALA A 206 20.83 -20.79 -25.60
N ALA A 207 20.97 -21.96 -26.22
CA ALA A 207 22.13 -22.31 -27.05
C ALA A 207 22.24 -21.45 -28.32
N GLU A 208 21.14 -20.86 -28.79
CA GLU A 208 21.13 -19.91 -29.90
C GLU A 208 21.38 -18.46 -29.44
N TRP A 209 21.70 -18.21 -28.17
CA TRP A 209 22.04 -16.87 -27.69
C TRP A 209 23.31 -16.37 -28.37
N HIS A 210 23.29 -15.14 -28.89
CA HIS A 210 24.47 -14.62 -29.57
C HIS A 210 25.63 -14.39 -28.56
N PRO A 211 26.86 -14.85 -28.85
CA PRO A 211 27.96 -14.86 -27.88
C PRO A 211 28.47 -13.47 -27.46
N THR A 212 28.42 -12.46 -28.34
CA THR A 212 28.99 -11.13 -28.06
C THR A 212 28.03 -9.95 -28.19
N LYS A 213 26.96 -10.05 -28.99
CA LYS A 213 26.06 -8.92 -29.30
C LYS A 213 25.04 -8.57 -28.21
N ASN A 214 24.92 -9.38 -27.15
CA ASN A 214 24.04 -9.11 -26.01
C ASN A 214 24.77 -8.49 -24.80
N GLY A 215 26.03 -8.07 -24.98
CA GLY A 215 26.86 -7.53 -23.91
C GLY A 215 27.04 -8.56 -22.78
N ASN A 216 26.81 -8.12 -21.54
CA ASN A 216 26.94 -8.97 -20.35
C ASN A 216 25.65 -9.74 -20.01
N LEU A 217 24.56 -9.55 -20.77
CA LEU A 217 23.29 -10.22 -20.50
C LEU A 217 23.37 -11.68 -20.92
N THR A 218 23.10 -12.58 -19.97
CA THR A 218 23.10 -14.03 -20.20
C THR A 218 21.69 -14.62 -20.20
N PRO A 219 21.48 -15.80 -20.80
CA PRO A 219 20.20 -16.51 -20.71
C PRO A 219 19.74 -16.81 -19.27
N SER A 220 20.65 -16.92 -18.31
CA SER A 220 20.33 -17.14 -16.89
C SER A 220 19.85 -15.87 -16.15
N GLN A 221 19.94 -14.70 -16.79
CA GLN A 221 19.56 -13.39 -16.23
C GLN A 221 18.26 -12.84 -16.81
N VAL A 222 17.55 -13.62 -17.62
CA VAL A 222 16.28 -13.22 -18.24
C VAL A 222 15.22 -14.27 -18.00
N VAL A 223 13.99 -13.84 -17.71
CA VAL A 223 12.83 -14.73 -17.68
C VAL A 223 12.50 -15.21 -19.09
N SER A 224 12.13 -16.48 -19.22
CA SER A 224 11.80 -17.09 -20.52
C SER A 224 10.59 -16.47 -21.24
N GLY A 225 9.73 -15.74 -20.52
CA GLY A 225 8.59 -15.00 -21.06
C GLY A 225 8.86 -13.52 -21.36
N SER A 226 10.12 -13.06 -21.36
CA SER A 226 10.46 -11.65 -21.52
C SER A 226 10.19 -11.12 -22.94
N HIS A 227 9.65 -9.90 -23.02
CA HIS A 227 9.52 -9.13 -24.27
C HIS A 227 10.83 -8.45 -24.71
N GLN A 228 11.94 -8.67 -24.00
CA GLN A 228 13.22 -8.07 -24.36
C GLN A 228 13.72 -8.64 -25.70
N THR A 229 13.99 -7.75 -26.66
CA THR A 229 14.59 -8.12 -27.95
C THR A 229 16.11 -8.25 -27.81
N VAL A 230 16.63 -9.44 -28.11
CA VAL A 230 18.05 -9.78 -28.04
C VAL A 230 18.56 -10.34 -29.37
N TRP A 231 19.88 -10.43 -29.51
CA TRP A 231 20.53 -11.06 -30.66
C TRP A 231 20.62 -12.57 -30.48
N TRP A 232 20.32 -13.29 -31.55
CA TRP A 232 20.38 -14.74 -31.65
C TRP A 232 21.34 -15.14 -32.76
N ARG A 233 21.90 -16.34 -32.66
CA ARG A 233 22.73 -16.98 -33.68
C ARG A 233 22.41 -18.47 -33.74
N CYS A 234 21.96 -18.95 -34.90
CA CYS A 234 21.69 -20.38 -35.08
C CYS A 234 22.98 -21.16 -35.37
N SER A 235 22.89 -22.49 -35.40
CA SER A 235 24.02 -23.39 -35.70
C SER A 235 24.66 -23.15 -37.07
N LEU A 236 23.90 -22.66 -38.06
CA LEU A 236 24.41 -22.26 -39.38
C LEU A 236 25.10 -20.89 -39.38
N GLY A 237 25.15 -20.22 -38.22
CA GLY A 237 25.81 -18.92 -38.07
C GLY A 237 24.96 -17.72 -38.48
N HIS A 238 23.71 -17.90 -38.89
CA HIS A 238 22.83 -16.77 -39.17
C HIS A 238 22.50 -16.00 -37.89
N GLU A 239 22.52 -14.67 -37.98
CA GLU A 239 22.29 -13.79 -36.84
C GLU A 239 21.03 -12.94 -37.05
N TRP A 240 20.19 -12.85 -36.03
CA TRP A 240 18.97 -12.03 -36.08
C TRP A 240 18.59 -11.48 -34.71
N ARG A 241 17.66 -10.53 -34.69
CA ARG A 241 17.04 -10.00 -33.46
C ARG A 241 15.62 -10.52 -33.33
N ALA A 242 15.23 -10.94 -32.14
CA ALA A 242 13.86 -11.35 -31.80
C ALA A 242 13.63 -11.21 -30.29
N GLU A 243 12.37 -11.09 -29.88
CA GLU A 243 11.98 -11.15 -28.47
C GLU A 243 12.21 -12.55 -27.89
N ILE A 244 12.54 -12.62 -26.60
CA ILE A 244 12.74 -13.90 -25.90
C ILE A 244 11.44 -14.71 -25.87
N VAL A 245 10.31 -14.07 -25.58
CA VAL A 245 8.99 -14.73 -25.54
C VAL A 245 8.58 -15.34 -26.88
N ASP A 246 8.94 -14.71 -28.00
CA ASP A 246 8.66 -15.25 -29.34
C ASP A 246 9.45 -16.53 -29.61
N ARG A 247 10.66 -16.61 -29.05
CA ARG A 247 11.55 -17.77 -29.17
C ARG A 247 11.09 -18.95 -28.31
N THR A 248 10.42 -18.71 -27.20
CA THR A 248 9.97 -19.76 -26.27
C THR A 248 8.56 -20.28 -26.55
N ARG A 249 7.74 -19.55 -27.32
CA ARG A 249 6.39 -19.98 -27.75
C ARG A 249 6.37 -21.01 -28.90
N GLY A 250 7.52 -21.46 -29.39
CA GLY A 250 7.65 -22.64 -30.25
C GLY A 250 7.43 -22.44 -31.76
N THR A 251 7.21 -21.22 -32.27
CA THR A 251 6.92 -20.99 -33.71
C THR A 251 7.97 -20.17 -34.45
N ASN A 252 8.94 -19.57 -33.76
CA ASN A 252 9.86 -18.59 -34.34
C ASN A 252 11.33 -19.00 -34.22
N GLY A 253 11.73 -19.94 -35.09
CA GLY A 253 13.13 -20.33 -35.36
C GLY A 253 13.97 -19.21 -36.02
N CYS A 254 15.17 -19.55 -36.47
CA CYS A 254 15.95 -18.64 -37.32
C CYS A 254 15.13 -18.23 -38.55
N PRO A 255 14.93 -16.93 -38.84
CA PRO A 255 14.03 -16.48 -39.90
C PRO A 255 14.56 -16.82 -41.29
N TYR A 256 15.87 -17.02 -41.44
CA TYR A 256 16.49 -17.43 -42.68
C TYR A 256 16.33 -18.94 -42.90
N CYS A 257 16.64 -19.78 -41.90
CA CYS A 257 16.42 -21.23 -41.98
C CYS A 257 14.94 -21.60 -42.20
N GLY A 258 14.02 -20.82 -41.63
CA GLY A 258 12.59 -21.02 -41.79
C GLY A 258 11.97 -20.33 -43.02
N ASN A 259 12.78 -19.79 -43.95
CA ASN A 259 12.32 -19.08 -45.16
C ASN A 259 11.35 -17.92 -44.92
N LYS A 260 11.36 -17.33 -43.71
CA LYS A 260 10.56 -16.15 -43.36
C LYS A 260 11.24 -14.85 -43.78
N LYS A 261 12.57 -14.87 -43.97
CA LYS A 261 13.37 -13.73 -44.43
C LYS A 261 14.42 -14.22 -45.44
N VAL A 262 14.64 -13.43 -46.48
CA VAL A 262 15.67 -13.71 -47.50
C VAL A 262 17.06 -13.39 -46.96
N LEU A 263 18.01 -14.26 -47.26
CA LEU A 263 19.44 -14.11 -47.07
C LEU A 263 20.12 -14.52 -48.38
N ALA A 264 20.64 -13.52 -49.10
CA ALA A 264 21.36 -13.72 -50.35
C ALA A 264 22.56 -14.66 -50.14
N GLY A 265 22.73 -15.61 -51.06
CA GLY A 265 23.73 -16.68 -50.97
C GLY A 265 23.31 -17.89 -50.12
N PHE A 266 22.08 -17.91 -49.59
CA PHE A 266 21.62 -19.01 -48.72
C PHE A 266 20.23 -19.53 -49.08
N ASN A 267 19.19 -18.71 -49.00
CA ASN A 267 17.80 -19.16 -49.22
C ASN A 267 17.03 -18.33 -50.25
N ASP A 268 17.73 -17.44 -50.95
CA ASP A 268 17.20 -16.71 -52.08
C ASP A 268 17.01 -17.61 -53.31
N LEU A 269 16.17 -17.14 -54.24
CA LEU A 269 15.85 -17.91 -55.45
C LEU A 269 17.09 -18.15 -56.31
N ALA A 270 17.99 -17.16 -56.47
CA ALA A 270 19.21 -17.33 -57.27
C ALA A 270 20.12 -18.44 -56.75
N SER A 271 20.22 -18.55 -55.42
CA SER A 271 21.12 -19.52 -54.77
C SER A 271 20.54 -20.93 -54.68
N ILE A 272 19.21 -21.06 -54.51
CA ILE A 272 18.56 -22.37 -54.39
C ILE A 272 18.15 -22.93 -55.76
N GLU A 273 17.61 -22.10 -56.65
CA GLU A 273 17.09 -22.49 -57.96
C GLU A 273 17.69 -21.62 -59.08
N PRO A 274 19.00 -21.76 -59.39
CA PRO A 274 19.68 -20.89 -60.35
C PRO A 274 19.10 -20.96 -61.76
N GLU A 275 18.56 -22.11 -62.18
CA GLU A 275 17.91 -22.26 -63.50
C GLU A 275 16.60 -21.45 -63.56
N ILE A 276 15.76 -21.54 -62.52
CA ILE A 276 14.51 -20.76 -62.43
C ILE A 276 14.82 -19.26 -62.28
N ALA A 277 15.88 -18.91 -61.54
CA ALA A 277 16.32 -17.53 -61.44
C ALA A 277 16.79 -16.94 -62.79
N ALA A 278 17.35 -17.77 -63.69
CA ALA A 278 17.75 -17.33 -65.03
C ALA A 278 16.56 -17.02 -65.95
N GLU A 279 15.38 -17.58 -65.65
CA GLU A 279 14.12 -17.28 -66.36
C GLU A 279 13.47 -15.97 -65.89
N TRP A 280 14.03 -15.29 -64.88
CA TRP A 280 13.45 -14.06 -64.32
C TRP A 280 13.35 -12.94 -65.35
N HIS A 281 12.15 -12.38 -65.54
CA HIS A 281 11.99 -11.34 -66.54
C HIS A 281 12.80 -10.07 -66.18
N PRO A 282 13.65 -9.54 -67.08
CA PRO A 282 14.65 -8.52 -66.75
C PRO A 282 14.10 -7.12 -66.38
N THR A 283 12.79 -6.89 -66.50
CA THR A 283 12.18 -5.55 -66.39
C THR A 283 10.75 -5.55 -65.83
N LEU A 284 9.98 -6.62 -66.01
CA LEU A 284 8.57 -6.67 -65.58
C LEU A 284 8.40 -6.85 -64.05
N ASN A 285 9.45 -7.24 -63.35
CA ASN A 285 9.45 -7.43 -61.89
C ASN A 285 9.88 -6.18 -61.09
N GLY A 286 10.03 -5.04 -61.77
CA GLY A 286 10.40 -3.77 -61.15
C GLY A 286 11.77 -3.85 -60.47
N ALA A 287 11.84 -3.50 -59.19
CA ALA A 287 13.07 -3.53 -58.41
C ALA A 287 13.38 -4.90 -57.76
N LEU A 288 12.52 -5.91 -57.94
CA LEU A 288 12.76 -7.24 -57.35
C LEU A 288 13.73 -8.03 -58.21
N THR A 289 14.76 -8.57 -57.56
CA THR A 289 15.69 -9.53 -58.15
C THR A 289 15.47 -10.92 -57.53
N PRO A 290 15.95 -12.00 -58.18
CA PRO A 290 15.93 -13.35 -57.61
C PRO A 290 16.60 -13.45 -56.22
N GLU A 291 17.60 -12.62 -55.93
CA GLU A 291 18.30 -12.57 -54.63
C GLU A 291 17.45 -11.92 -53.51
N MET A 292 16.35 -11.24 -53.88
CA MET A 292 15.47 -10.51 -52.94
C MET A 292 14.23 -11.29 -52.53
N VAL A 293 14.03 -12.51 -53.04
CA VAL A 293 12.91 -13.38 -52.71
C VAL A 293 13.43 -14.75 -52.28
N THR A 294 12.76 -15.39 -51.32
CA THR A 294 13.08 -16.78 -50.97
C THR A 294 12.56 -17.72 -52.05
N ALA A 295 13.22 -18.87 -52.27
CA ALA A 295 12.77 -19.86 -53.24
C ALA A 295 11.35 -20.41 -52.95
N GLY A 296 10.94 -20.42 -51.68
CA GLY A 296 9.58 -20.80 -51.25
C GLY A 296 8.57 -19.64 -51.17
N SER A 297 8.86 -18.50 -51.80
CA SER A 297 8.01 -17.31 -51.73
C SER A 297 6.72 -17.47 -52.55
N ASN A 298 5.58 -17.06 -51.98
CA ASN A 298 4.29 -17.00 -52.69
C ASN A 298 4.12 -15.72 -53.54
N ARG A 299 5.20 -14.96 -53.74
CA ARG A 299 5.16 -13.69 -54.48
C ARG A 299 5.10 -13.97 -55.97
N LYS A 300 4.07 -13.42 -56.62
CA LYS A 300 3.92 -13.50 -58.08
C LYS A 300 4.93 -12.60 -58.77
N VAL A 301 5.59 -13.14 -59.78
CA VAL A 301 6.56 -12.48 -60.65
C VAL A 301 6.31 -12.90 -62.09
N TRP A 302 6.76 -12.06 -63.03
CA TRP A 302 6.70 -12.25 -64.48
C TRP A 302 7.89 -13.03 -65.00
#